data_AF-R5J1Y5-F1
#
_entry.id   AF-R5J1Y5-F1
#
_cell.length_a   1.000
_cell.length_b   1.000
_cell.length_c   1.000
_cell.angle_alpha   90.00
_cell.angle_beta   90.00
_cell.angle_gamma   90.00
#
_symmetry.space_group_name_H-M   'P 1'
#
loop_
_entity.id
_entity.type
_entity.pdbx_description
1 polymer ?
#
loop_
_entity_poly.entity_id
_entity_poly.type
_entity_poly.pdbx_seq_one_letter_code
_entity_poly.pdbx_strand_id
1 'polypeptide(L)'
;MNTITEDEALNRVAAYCSAAEHCRAEVSEKLQKWGIAYEAIERILTRLEAEKYIDDERYCRAFINDKYRFAKWGKMKIGQGLYMKKIPSDVAWRYLNEIDQEEYLAVLRDLLASKRKSVRGKDEYELNGKLIRFAMSRGFEMKDIKCCIEVSEEEACAD
;
A
#
# COMPACT_ATOMS: atom_id res chain seq x y z
N MET A 1 -23.21 12.37 -27.43
CA MET A 1 -22.91 11.58 -26.21
C MET A 1 -22.32 10.26 -26.70
N ASN A 2 -21.03 10.01 -26.50
CA ASN A 2 -20.44 8.72 -26.85
C ASN A 2 -20.87 7.71 -25.79
N THR A 3 -21.95 6.98 -26.07
CA THR A 3 -22.37 5.84 -25.27
C THR A 3 -21.39 4.71 -25.54
N ILE A 4 -20.44 4.50 -24.62
CA ILE A 4 -19.58 3.31 -24.67
C ILE A 4 -20.47 2.10 -24.44
N THR A 5 -20.40 1.12 -25.34
CA THR A 5 -21.15 -0.15 -25.22
C THR A 5 -20.53 -1.04 -24.15
N GLU A 6 -21.29 -2.01 -23.62
CA GLU A 6 -20.79 -2.94 -22.60
C GLU A 6 -19.55 -3.70 -23.08
N ASP A 7 -19.55 -4.18 -24.33
CA ASP A 7 -18.41 -4.89 -24.93
C ASP A 7 -17.19 -3.99 -25.13
N GLU A 8 -17.39 -2.74 -25.54
CA GLU A 8 -16.28 -1.80 -25.67
C GLU A 8 -15.71 -1.41 -24.30
N ALA A 9 -16.56 -1.24 -23.30
CA ALA A 9 -16.14 -1.02 -21.92
C ALA A 9 -15.31 -2.22 -21.42
N LEU A 10 -15.80 -3.45 -21.59
CA LEU A 10 -15.13 -4.69 -21.21
C LEU A 10 -13.73 -4.79 -21.83
N ASN A 11 -13.61 -4.61 -23.15
CA ASN A 11 -12.31 -4.67 -23.82
C ASN A 11 -11.32 -3.63 -23.29
N ARG A 12 -11.78 -2.41 -23.01
CA ARG A 12 -10.92 -1.35 -22.47
C ARG A 12 -10.48 -1.63 -21.03
N VAL A 13 -11.37 -2.15 -20.17
CA VAL A 13 -10.98 -2.49 -18.80
C VAL A 13 -10.16 -3.78 -18.72
N ALA A 14 -10.37 -4.74 -19.63
CA ALA A 14 -9.51 -5.91 -19.74
C ALA A 14 -8.08 -5.49 -20.10
N ALA A 15 -7.90 -4.63 -21.12
CA ALA A 15 -6.58 -4.07 -21.46
C ALA A 15 -5.94 -3.29 -20.29
N TYR A 16 -6.76 -2.57 -19.51
CA TYR A 16 -6.31 -1.87 -18.31
C TYR A 16 -5.82 -2.85 -17.22
N CYS A 17 -6.57 -3.92 -16.94
CA CYS A 17 -6.20 -4.97 -15.98
C CYS A 17 -5.02 -5.85 -16.46
N SER A 18 -4.81 -5.95 -17.77
CA SER A 18 -3.62 -6.64 -18.32
C SER A 18 -2.35 -5.81 -18.18
N ALA A 19 -2.45 -4.49 -18.18
CA ALA A 19 -1.30 -3.60 -18.08
C ALA A 19 -0.79 -3.44 -16.64
N ALA A 20 -1.70 -3.45 -15.67
CA ALA A 20 -1.38 -3.37 -14.25
C ALA A 20 -2.46 -4.03 -13.39
N GLU A 21 -2.09 -4.40 -12.17
CA GLU A 21 -3.03 -4.96 -11.21
C GLU A 21 -4.02 -3.90 -10.74
N HIS A 22 -5.31 -4.24 -10.83
CA HIS A 22 -6.40 -3.38 -10.39
C HIS A 22 -7.39 -4.17 -9.54
N CYS A 23 -7.91 -3.53 -8.49
CA CYS A 23 -8.97 -4.12 -7.69
C CYS A 23 -10.35 -3.77 -8.25
N ARG A 24 -11.36 -4.53 -7.81
CA ARG A 24 -12.77 -4.33 -8.17
C ARG A 24 -13.23 -2.87 -8.03
N ALA A 25 -12.83 -2.20 -6.95
CA ALA A 25 -13.24 -0.82 -6.68
C ALA A 25 -12.69 0.19 -7.71
N GLU A 26 -11.44 0.02 -8.17
CA GLU A 26 -10.84 0.90 -9.17
C GLU A 26 -11.51 0.74 -10.54
N VAL A 27 -11.78 -0.50 -10.93
CA VAL A 27 -12.45 -0.80 -12.20
C VAL A 27 -13.89 -0.31 -12.18
N SER A 28 -14.61 -0.52 -11.06
CA SER A 28 -15.96 0.01 -10.86
C SER A 28 -16.01 1.54 -10.98
N GLU A 29 -15.10 2.25 -10.29
CA GLU A 29 -15.03 3.71 -10.36
C GLU A 29 -14.76 4.21 -11.79
N LYS A 30 -13.90 3.50 -12.54
CA LYS A 30 -13.60 3.81 -13.93
C LYS A 30 -14.81 3.61 -14.85
N LEU A 31 -15.55 2.51 -14.69
CA LEU A 31 -16.76 2.24 -15.46
C LEU A 31 -17.89 3.22 -15.14
N GLN A 32 -18.03 3.63 -13.87
CA GLN A 32 -18.97 4.67 -13.46
C GLN A 32 -18.65 6.02 -14.10
N LYS A 33 -17.37 6.40 -14.18
CA LYS A 33 -16.92 7.62 -14.89
C LYS A 33 -17.23 7.59 -16.38
N TRP A 34 -17.37 6.42 -16.98
CA TRP A 34 -17.79 6.24 -18.38
C TRP A 34 -19.31 6.26 -18.57
N GLY A 35 -20.08 6.36 -17.48
CA GLY A 35 -21.54 6.40 -17.52
C GLY A 35 -22.21 5.04 -17.76
N ILE A 36 -21.50 3.94 -17.48
CA ILE A 36 -22.06 2.59 -17.61
C ILE A 36 -23.06 2.33 -16.46
N ALA A 37 -24.20 1.71 -16.79
CA ALA A 37 -25.21 1.36 -15.81
C ALA A 37 -24.68 0.36 -14.77
N TYR A 38 -25.07 0.49 -13.51
CA TYR A 38 -24.56 -0.32 -12.40
C TYR A 38 -24.70 -1.83 -12.65
N GLU A 39 -25.81 -2.28 -13.24
CA GLU A 39 -26.01 -3.69 -13.59
C GLU A 39 -25.00 -4.20 -14.62
N ALA A 40 -24.64 -3.39 -15.60
CA ALA A 40 -23.62 -3.73 -16.60
C ALA A 40 -22.21 -3.72 -15.98
N ILE A 41 -21.94 -2.80 -15.04
CA ILE A 41 -20.68 -2.79 -14.29
C ILE A 41 -20.49 -4.11 -13.53
N GLU A 42 -21.52 -4.56 -12.81
CA GLU A 42 -21.45 -5.82 -12.05
C GLU A 42 -21.22 -7.04 -12.96
N ARG A 43 -21.85 -7.09 -14.14
CA ARG A 43 -21.58 -8.14 -15.15
C ARG A 43 -20.14 -8.11 -15.65
N ILE A 44 -19.63 -6.94 -16.00
CA ILE A 44 -18.24 -6.76 -16.45
C ILE A 44 -17.26 -7.22 -15.37
N LEU A 45 -17.45 -6.75 -14.12
CA LEU A 45 -16.56 -7.10 -13.01
C LEU A 45 -16.54 -8.61 -12.75
N THR A 46 -17.72 -9.24 -12.73
CA THR A 46 -17.85 -10.70 -12.54
C THR A 46 -17.09 -11.46 -13.63
N ARG A 47 -17.18 -10.99 -14.88
CA ARG A 47 -16.45 -11.59 -16.00
C ARG A 47 -14.94 -11.42 -15.88
N LEU A 48 -14.47 -10.23 -15.49
CA LEU A 48 -13.04 -9.97 -15.28
C LEU A 48 -12.46 -10.81 -14.13
N GLU A 49 -13.22 -11.03 -13.06
CA GLU A 49 -12.83 -11.91 -11.95
C GLU A 49 -12.78 -13.38 -12.40
N ALA A 50 -13.79 -13.83 -13.16
CA ALA A 50 -13.85 -15.19 -13.69
C ALA A 50 -12.71 -15.48 -14.67
N GLU A 51 -12.37 -14.50 -15.51
CA GLU A 51 -11.27 -14.58 -16.48
C GLU A 51 -9.89 -14.22 -15.84
N LYS A 52 -9.82 -14.03 -14.51
CA LYS A 52 -8.60 -13.74 -13.74
C LYS A 52 -7.84 -12.46 -14.14
N TYR A 53 -8.52 -11.53 -14.80
CA TYR A 53 -8.02 -10.16 -14.99
C TYR A 53 -7.97 -9.39 -13.68
N ILE A 54 -9.00 -9.54 -12.83
CA ILE A 54 -9.01 -9.00 -11.47
C ILE A 54 -8.71 -10.13 -10.50
N ASP A 55 -7.66 -9.96 -9.70
CA ASP A 55 -7.30 -10.89 -8.65
C ASP A 55 -6.86 -10.10 -7.40
N ASP A 56 -7.69 -10.14 -6.35
CA ASP A 56 -7.46 -9.35 -5.13
C ASP A 56 -6.19 -9.78 -4.40
N GLU A 57 -5.79 -11.06 -4.47
CA GLU A 57 -4.53 -11.52 -3.88
C GLU A 57 -3.34 -10.91 -4.63
N ARG A 58 -3.36 -11.02 -5.97
CA ARG A 58 -2.30 -10.48 -6.83
C ARG A 58 -2.17 -8.96 -6.64
N TYR A 59 -3.30 -8.27 -6.57
CA TYR A 59 -3.36 -6.84 -6.28
C TYR A 59 -2.83 -6.51 -4.87
N CYS A 60 -3.25 -7.24 -3.83
CA CYS A 60 -2.77 -7.00 -2.46
C CYS A 60 -1.23 -7.10 -2.38
N ARG A 61 -0.66 -8.17 -2.93
CA ARG A 61 0.80 -8.40 -2.93
C ARG A 61 1.53 -7.28 -3.67
N ALA A 62 1.05 -6.91 -4.86
CA ALA A 62 1.64 -5.83 -5.64
C ALA A 62 1.55 -4.47 -4.91
N PHE A 63 0.36 -4.15 -4.37
CA PHE A 63 0.11 -2.90 -3.64
C PHE A 63 0.97 -2.80 -2.38
N ILE A 64 1.06 -3.87 -1.59
CA ILE A 64 1.89 -3.90 -0.38
C ILE A 64 3.35 -3.66 -0.75
N ASN A 65 3.90 -4.43 -1.70
CA ASN A 65 5.28 -4.29 -2.17
C ASN A 65 5.59 -2.87 -2.66
N ASP A 66 4.70 -2.28 -3.45
CA ASP A 66 4.87 -0.91 -3.92
C ASP A 66 4.91 0.09 -2.76
N LYS A 67 3.98 -0.03 -1.81
CA LYS A 67 3.84 0.95 -0.72
C LYS A 67 4.94 0.86 0.33
N TYR A 68 5.42 -0.31 0.73
CA TYR A 68 6.52 -0.35 1.69
C TYR A 68 7.87 -0.05 1.01
N ARG A 69 8.15 -0.59 -0.20
CA ARG A 69 9.46 -0.39 -0.85
C ARG A 69 9.66 1.02 -1.37
N PHE A 70 8.68 1.57 -2.08
CA PHE A 70 8.83 2.86 -2.77
C PHE A 70 8.19 4.01 -1.99
N ALA A 71 6.95 3.84 -1.51
CA ALA A 71 6.26 4.90 -0.76
C ALA A 71 6.71 4.99 0.71
N LYS A 72 7.44 3.98 1.20
CA LYS A 72 7.93 3.88 2.58
C LYS A 72 6.80 4.00 3.61
N TRP A 73 5.71 3.28 3.36
CA TRP A 73 4.58 3.19 4.28
C TRP A 73 4.73 1.99 5.21
N GLY A 74 4.27 2.15 6.45
CA GLY A 74 4.18 1.03 7.38
C GLY A 74 2.85 0.26 7.27
N LYS A 75 2.83 -0.95 7.84
CA LYS A 75 1.72 -1.92 7.76
C LYS A 75 0.35 -1.30 8.04
N MET A 76 0.22 -0.41 9.04
CA MET A 76 -1.05 0.23 9.38
C MET A 76 -1.59 1.11 8.26
N LYS A 77 -0.71 1.89 7.62
CA LYS A 77 -1.11 2.80 6.53
C LYS A 77 -1.41 2.04 5.24
N ILE A 78 -0.65 0.97 4.98
CA ILE A 78 -0.92 0.08 3.84
C ILE A 78 -2.28 -0.61 4.04
N GLY A 79 -2.56 -1.14 5.23
CA GLY A 79 -3.85 -1.74 5.57
C GLY A 79 -5.01 -0.76 5.40
N GLN A 80 -4.85 0.49 5.84
CA GLN A 80 -5.85 1.54 5.61
C GLN A 80 -6.07 1.81 4.12
N GLY A 81 -5.00 1.82 3.32
CA GLY A 81 -5.07 1.98 1.87
C GLY A 81 -5.86 0.85 1.20
N LEU A 82 -5.59 -0.40 1.57
CA LEU A 82 -6.33 -1.58 1.09
C LEU A 82 -7.81 -1.53 1.51
N TYR A 83 -8.10 -1.09 2.74
CA TYR A 83 -9.47 -0.90 3.22
C TYR A 83 -10.25 0.14 2.38
N MET A 84 -9.62 1.27 2.04
CA MET A 84 -10.24 2.27 1.17
C MET A 84 -10.51 1.73 -0.24
N LYS A 85 -9.71 0.75 -0.68
CA LYS A 85 -9.88 0.00 -1.93
C LYS A 85 -10.92 -1.13 -1.83
N LYS A 86 -11.68 -1.18 -0.73
CA LYS A 86 -12.73 -2.17 -0.43
C LYS A 86 -12.22 -3.60 -0.26
N ILE A 87 -10.94 -3.75 0.06
CA ILE A 87 -10.35 -5.05 0.37
C ILE A 87 -10.59 -5.35 1.85
N PRO A 88 -11.14 -6.52 2.20
CA PRO A 88 -11.37 -6.91 3.59
C PRO A 88 -10.08 -6.87 4.43
N SER A 89 -10.19 -6.34 5.65
CA SER A 89 -9.02 -6.15 6.52
C SER A 89 -8.33 -7.47 6.89
N ASP A 90 -9.09 -8.54 7.08
CA ASP A 90 -8.58 -9.89 7.34
C ASP A 90 -7.72 -10.42 6.19
N VAL A 91 -8.17 -10.20 4.94
CA VAL A 91 -7.40 -10.53 3.74
C VAL A 91 -6.13 -9.68 3.66
N ALA A 92 -6.24 -8.37 3.88
CA ALA A 92 -5.09 -7.46 3.87
C ALA A 92 -4.04 -7.86 4.91
N TRP A 93 -4.45 -8.19 6.14
CA TRP A 93 -3.55 -8.56 7.23
C TRP A 93 -2.82 -9.89 6.97
N ARG A 94 -3.45 -10.84 6.28
CA ARG A 94 -2.76 -12.07 5.84
C ARG A 94 -1.51 -11.72 5.03
N TYR A 95 -1.65 -10.90 3.99
CA TYR A 95 -0.52 -10.53 3.13
C TYR A 95 0.46 -9.55 3.78
N LEU A 96 -0.02 -8.64 4.66
CA LEU A 96 0.87 -7.76 5.43
C LEU A 96 1.78 -8.51 6.39
N ASN A 97 1.33 -9.66 6.89
CA ASN A 97 2.11 -10.51 7.79
C ASN A 97 3.10 -11.43 7.04
N GLU A 98 2.94 -11.58 5.72
CA GLU A 98 3.90 -12.30 4.86
C GLU A 98 5.10 -11.45 4.44
N ILE A 99 5.08 -10.14 4.73
CA ILE A 99 6.23 -9.26 4.45
C ILE A 99 7.43 -9.75 5.28
N ASP A 100 8.56 -9.91 4.60
CA ASP A 100 9.83 -10.20 5.27
C ASP A 100 10.15 -9.10 6.30
N GLN A 101 10.27 -9.50 7.56
CA GLN A 101 10.42 -8.56 8.66
C GLN A 101 11.76 -7.83 8.58
N GLU A 102 12.84 -8.48 8.14
CA GLU A 102 14.16 -7.85 8.05
C GLU A 102 14.19 -6.81 6.93
N GLU A 103 13.62 -7.13 5.76
CA GLU A 103 13.47 -6.18 4.66
C GLU A 103 12.63 -4.97 5.09
N TYR A 104 11.52 -5.22 5.79
CA TYR A 104 10.64 -4.16 6.28
C TYR A 104 11.34 -3.25 7.30
N LEU A 105 12.14 -3.81 8.21
CA LEU A 105 12.93 -3.05 9.17
C LEU A 105 14.08 -2.29 8.50
N ALA A 106 14.76 -2.87 7.51
CA ALA A 106 15.80 -2.18 6.74
C ALA A 106 15.24 -0.93 6.04
N VAL A 107 14.07 -1.04 5.43
CA VAL A 107 13.35 0.08 4.82
C VAL A 107 13.03 1.19 5.83
N LEU A 108 12.66 0.82 7.06
CA LEU A 108 12.40 1.77 8.14
C LEU A 108 13.70 2.42 8.66
N ARG A 109 14.78 1.65 8.83
CA ARG A 109 16.10 2.16 9.23
C ARG A 109 16.60 3.20 8.24
N ASP A 110 16.56 2.92 6.94
CA ASP A 110 16.97 3.87 5.90
C ASP A 110 16.13 5.15 5.92
N LEU A 111 14.81 5.00 6.10
CA LEU A 111 13.88 6.12 6.19
C LEU A 111 14.20 7.01 7.39
N LEU A 112 14.45 6.42 8.56
CA LEU A 112 14.78 7.12 9.80
C LEU A 112 16.16 7.78 9.71
N ALA A 113 17.16 7.09 9.19
CA ALA A 113 18.52 7.62 8.99
C ALA A 113 18.50 8.84 8.05
N SER A 114 17.77 8.76 6.94
CA SER A 114 17.56 9.90 6.03
C SER A 114 16.84 11.05 6.73
N LYS A 115 15.79 10.75 7.52
CA LYS A 115 15.06 11.78 8.26
C LYS A 115 15.93 12.45 9.34
N ARG A 116 16.76 11.68 10.05
CA ARG A 116 17.67 12.14 11.11
C ARG A 116 18.61 13.24 10.61
N LYS A 117 19.12 13.13 9.38
CA LYS A 117 19.96 14.16 8.74
C LYS A 117 19.25 15.51 8.58
N SER A 118 17.92 15.52 8.46
CA SER A 118 17.10 16.72 8.25
C SER A 118 16.49 17.30 9.53
N VAL A 119 16.44 16.52 10.61
CA VAL A 119 15.75 16.87 11.85
C VAL A 119 16.76 17.40 12.87
N ARG A 120 16.48 18.57 13.43
CA ARG A 120 17.24 19.13 14.55
C ARG A 120 16.45 18.97 15.84
N GLY A 121 17.11 18.53 16.90
CA GLY A 121 16.60 18.48 18.27
C GLY A 121 17.57 19.20 19.19
N LYS A 122 17.09 19.65 20.35
CA LYS A 122 17.96 20.20 21.40
C LYS A 122 18.81 19.10 22.05
N ASP A 123 18.23 17.91 22.18
CA ASP A 123 18.83 16.70 22.73
C ASP A 123 18.38 15.46 21.92
N GLU A 124 18.96 14.30 22.22
CA GLU A 124 18.61 13.04 21.57
C GLU A 124 17.16 12.62 21.83
N TYR A 125 16.62 12.92 23.01
CA TYR A 125 15.25 12.61 23.36
C TYR A 125 14.24 13.35 22.46
N GLU A 126 14.42 14.65 22.25
CA GLU A 126 13.59 15.47 21.38
C GLU A 126 13.72 15.02 19.92
N LEU A 127 14.93 14.66 19.49
CA LEU A 127 15.20 14.14 18.15
C LEU A 127 14.50 12.79 17.93
N ASN A 128 14.66 11.84 18.84
CA ASN A 128 14.00 10.54 18.80
C ASN A 128 12.47 10.71 18.84
N GLY A 129 11.93 11.62 19.66
CA GLY A 129 10.51 11.95 19.67
C GLY A 129 9.98 12.54 18.36
N LYS A 130 10.81 13.25 17.58
CA LYS A 130 10.45 13.71 16.23
C LYS A 130 10.49 12.58 15.21
N LEU A 131 11.49 11.70 15.30
CA LEU A 131 11.61 10.52 14.44
C LEU A 131 10.45 9.53 14.64
N ILE A 132 10.11 9.24 15.89
CA ILE A 132 8.97 8.38 16.24
C ILE A 132 7.67 8.94 15.66
N ARG A 133 7.37 10.22 15.91
CA ARG A 133 6.16 10.87 15.36
C ARG A 133 6.13 10.81 13.83
N PHE A 134 7.27 11.00 13.19
CA PHE A 134 7.37 10.90 11.73
C PHE A 134 7.08 9.49 11.22
N ALA A 135 7.68 8.45 11.81
CA ALA A 135 7.44 7.07 11.41
C ALA A 135 6.01 6.62 11.71
N MET A 136 5.45 6.99 12.86
CA MET A 136 4.03 6.75 13.18
C MET A 136 3.10 7.39 12.15
N SER A 137 3.39 8.62 11.69
CA SER A 137 2.60 9.29 10.65
C SER A 137 2.63 8.57 9.29
N ARG A 138 3.64 7.70 9.09
CA ARG A 138 3.77 6.82 7.93
C ARG A 138 3.18 5.43 8.14
N GLY A 139 2.65 5.14 9.32
CA GLY A 139 1.95 3.89 9.62
C GLY A 139 2.83 2.77 10.14
N PHE A 140 4.06 3.07 10.57
CA PHE A 140 4.91 2.09 11.25
C PHE A 140 4.45 1.89 12.69
N GLU A 141 4.52 0.65 13.17
CA GLU A 141 4.14 0.32 14.55
C GLU A 141 5.25 0.73 15.52
N MET A 142 4.87 1.06 16.76
CA MET A 142 5.83 1.50 17.78
C MET A 142 6.94 0.46 18.05
N LYS A 143 6.61 -0.84 17.99
CA LYS A 143 7.58 -1.93 18.18
C LYS A 143 8.71 -1.89 17.15
N ASP A 144 8.38 -1.67 15.88
CA ASP A 144 9.34 -1.66 14.78
C ASP A 144 10.21 -0.40 14.84
N ILE A 145 9.58 0.73 15.18
CA ILE A 145 10.27 2.02 15.33
C ILE A 145 11.30 1.96 16.46
N LYS A 146 10.92 1.44 17.64
CA LYS A 146 11.84 1.31 18.78
C LYS A 146 13.03 0.41 18.44
N CYS A 147 12.76 -0.75 17.85
CA CYS A 147 13.81 -1.66 17.39
C CYS A 147 14.82 -0.96 16.47
N CYS A 148 14.36 -0.13 15.52
CA CYS A 148 15.26 0.59 14.61
C CYS A 148 16.06 1.72 15.29
N ILE A 149 15.51 2.37 16.31
CA ILE A 149 16.18 3.46 17.05
C ILE A 149 17.23 2.87 18.00
N GLU A 150 16.89 1.83 18.76
CA GLU A 150 17.78 1.17 19.72
C GLU A 150 19.00 0.54 19.02
N VAL A 151 18.80 -0.13 17.87
CA VAL A 151 19.91 -0.69 17.06
C VAL A 151 20.86 0.41 16.56
N SER A 152 20.36 1.60 16.26
CA SER A 152 21.20 2.72 15.84
C SER A 152 22.07 3.29 16.98
N GLU A 153 21.70 3.05 18.25
CA GLU A 153 22.47 3.47 19.43
C GLU A 153 23.58 2.46 19.74
N GLU A 154 23.34 1.16 19.52
CA GLU A 154 24.35 0.10 19.69
C GLU A 154 25.43 0.15 18.60
N GLU A 155 25.05 0.38 17.33
CA GLU A 155 26.01 0.55 16.22
C GLU A 155 26.87 1.82 16.38
N ALA A 156 26.34 2.87 17.01
CA ALA A 156 27.09 4.12 17.25
C ALA A 156 28.11 4.03 18.41
N CYS A 157 28.02 3.02 19.27
CA CYS A 157 28.97 2.74 20.34
C CYS A 157 30.07 1.73 19.92
N ALA A 158 29.96 1.15 18.72
CA ALA A 158 30.88 0.13 18.20
C ALA A 158 31.98 0.67 17.27
N ASP A 159 31.97 1.98 16.97
CA ASP A 159 33.03 2.73 16.27
C ASP A 159 33.78 3.67 17.25
#